data_AF-A0A0S3R470-F1
#
_entry.id   AF-A0A0S3R470-F1
#
_cell.length_a   1.000
_cell.length_b   1.000
_cell.length_c   1.000
_cell.angle_alpha   90.00
_cell.angle_beta   90.00
_cell.angle_gamma   90.00
#
_symmetry.space_group_name_H-M   'P 1'
#
loop_
_entity.id
_entity.type
_entity.pdbx_description
1 polymer ?
#
loop_
_entity_poly.entity_id
_entity_poly.type
_entity_poly.pdbx_seq_one_letter_code
_entity_poly.pdbx_strand_id
1 'polypeptide(L)'
;MGASMNPCTIRPLIAAICFHQMFEGMGLGGSILQAEYGTKVKAIMVFFFSTTTPLGIVLGIALSNVYSDTNSKSLIVEGVLNAISAGLLNYMALVELLAPDFMGSKIQGSTKIMALAFVAVLLGAGGMSVMAIWA
;
A
#
# COMPACT_ATOMS: atom_id res chain seq x y z
N MET A 1 -13.96 12.33 -7.35
CA MET A 1 -13.79 11.50 -6.13
C MET A 1 -14.02 12.41 -4.93
N GLY A 2 -14.35 11.91 -3.74
CA GLY A 2 -14.71 12.77 -2.60
C GLY A 2 -13.73 13.94 -2.29
N ALA A 3 -12.49 13.87 -2.77
CA ALA A 3 -11.46 14.91 -2.68
C ALA A 3 -11.51 16.02 -3.75
N SER A 4 -12.07 15.80 -4.94
CA SER A 4 -12.13 16.81 -6.02
C SER A 4 -13.18 16.47 -7.08
N MET A 5 -13.83 17.51 -7.61
CA MET A 5 -14.79 17.44 -8.72
C MET A 5 -14.13 17.67 -10.09
N ASN A 6 -12.85 18.05 -10.12
CA ASN A 6 -12.15 18.40 -11.36
C ASN A 6 -11.59 17.14 -12.05
N PRO A 7 -12.02 16.82 -13.29
CA PRO A 7 -11.56 15.62 -14.00
C PRO A 7 -10.06 15.63 -14.29
N CYS A 8 -9.44 16.81 -14.41
CA CYS A 8 -7.99 16.97 -14.60
C CYS A 8 -7.17 16.52 -13.38
N THR A 9 -7.72 16.55 -12.18
CA THR A 9 -7.08 16.06 -10.95
C THR A 9 -7.43 14.60 -10.69
N ILE A 10 -8.67 14.20 -10.99
CA ILE A 10 -9.14 12.82 -10.74
C ILE A 10 -8.42 11.80 -11.63
N ARG A 11 -8.22 12.10 -12.91
CA ARG A 11 -7.58 11.17 -13.86
C ARG A 11 -6.17 10.73 -13.45
N PRO A 12 -5.22 11.65 -13.17
CA PRO A 12 -3.88 11.27 -12.73
C PRO A 12 -3.91 10.57 -11.36
N LEU A 13 -4.77 11.00 -10.42
CA LEU A 13 -4.94 10.36 -9.12
C LEU A 13 -5.40 8.89 -9.24
N ILE A 14 -6.38 8.60 -10.10
CA ILE A 14 -6.81 7.20 -10.35
C ILE A 14 -5.66 6.39 -10.94
N ALA A 15 -4.94 6.94 -11.92
CA ALA A 15 -3.80 6.25 -12.51
C ALA A 15 -2.73 5.91 -11.46
N ALA A 16 -2.38 6.88 -10.60
CA ALA A 16 -1.41 6.69 -9.53
C ALA A 16 -1.86 5.62 -8.52
N ILE A 17 -3.11 5.66 -8.06
CA ILE A 17 -3.66 4.67 -7.11
C ILE A 17 -3.68 3.27 -7.74
N CYS A 18 -4.08 3.13 -9.00
CA CYS A 18 -4.07 1.84 -9.69
C CYS A 18 -2.66 1.25 -9.79
N PHE A 19 -1.67 2.06 -10.17
CA PHE A 19 -0.28 1.61 -10.22
C PHE A 19 0.25 1.22 -8.85
N HIS A 20 -0.04 2.02 -7.80
CA HIS A 20 0.35 1.69 -6.43
C HIS A 20 -0.24 0.34 -5.98
N GLN A 21 -1.56 0.19 -6.11
CA GLN A 21 -2.27 -1.01 -5.65
C GLN A 21 -1.86 -2.26 -6.44
N MET A 22 -1.47 -2.10 -7.71
CA MET A 22 -0.92 -3.19 -8.52
C MET A 22 0.41 -3.72 -7.94
N PHE A 23 1.34 -2.84 -7.58
CA PHE A 23 2.61 -3.25 -6.99
C PHE A 23 2.45 -3.84 -5.59
N GLU A 24 1.58 -3.24 -4.77
CA GLU A 24 1.25 -3.77 -3.45
C GLU A 24 0.62 -5.17 -3.55
N GLY A 25 -0.31 -5.37 -4.48
CA GLY A 25 -0.94 -6.66 -4.73
C GLY A 25 0.01 -7.73 -5.28
N MET A 26 0.98 -7.34 -6.12
CA MET A 26 2.01 -8.25 -6.61
C MET A 26 2.93 -8.72 -5.48
N GLY A 27 3.37 -7.81 -4.60
CA GLY A 27 4.20 -8.12 -3.44
C GLY A 27 3.50 -9.05 -2.46
N LEU A 28 2.30 -8.68 -2.02
CA LEU A 28 1.51 -9.50 -1.08
C LEU A 28 1.10 -10.84 -1.68
N GLY A 29 0.74 -10.87 -2.96
CA GLY A 29 0.47 -12.12 -3.68
C GLY A 29 1.67 -13.05 -3.68
N GLY A 30 2.88 -12.52 -3.88
CA GLY A 30 4.14 -13.26 -3.77
C GLY A 30 4.34 -13.86 -2.38
N SER A 31 4.17 -13.07 -1.31
CA SER A 31 4.27 -13.55 0.08
C SER A 31 3.22 -14.61 0.41
N ILE A 32 1.97 -14.43 -0.02
CA ILE A 32 0.88 -15.42 0.18
C ILE A 32 1.19 -16.72 -0.57
N LEU A 33 1.81 -16.66 -1.75
CA LEU A 33 2.19 -17.85 -2.50
C LEU A 33 3.33 -18.61 -1.81
N GLN A 34 4.34 -17.89 -1.31
CA GLN A 34 5.46 -18.46 -0.55
C GLN A 34 5.01 -19.02 0.80
N ALA A 35 3.97 -18.46 1.42
CA ALA A 35 3.38 -19.00 2.62
C ALA A 35 2.74 -20.38 2.33
N GLU A 36 3.05 -21.37 3.17
CA GLU A 36 2.54 -22.75 3.06
C GLU A 36 1.08 -22.89 3.56
N TYR A 37 0.22 -21.90 3.28
CA TYR A 37 -1.19 -21.93 3.62
C TYR A 37 -2.01 -22.80 2.66
N GLY A 38 -3.10 -23.39 3.16
CA GLY A 38 -4.06 -24.10 2.31
C GLY A 38 -4.78 -23.16 1.35
N THR A 39 -5.21 -23.67 0.19
CA THR A 39 -5.88 -22.90 -0.89
C THR A 39 -7.08 -22.07 -0.40
N LYS A 40 -7.83 -22.59 0.57
CA LYS A 40 -8.96 -21.87 1.18
C LYS A 40 -8.53 -20.58 1.89
N VAL A 41 -7.43 -20.64 2.65
CA VAL A 41 -6.89 -19.48 3.38
C VAL A 41 -6.34 -18.46 2.39
N LYS A 42 -5.59 -18.90 1.37
CA LYS A 42 -5.08 -18.03 0.31
C LYS A 42 -6.22 -17.29 -0.42
N ALA A 43 -7.30 -18.01 -0.76
CA ALA A 43 -8.46 -17.42 -1.41
C ALA A 43 -9.17 -16.37 -0.52
N ILE A 44 -9.30 -16.64 0.77
CA ILE A 44 -9.88 -15.69 1.74
C ILE A 44 -9.01 -14.43 1.85
N MET A 45 -7.69 -14.58 1.96
CA MET A 45 -6.77 -13.43 2.06
C MET A 45 -6.83 -12.54 0.80
N VAL A 46 -6.81 -13.16 -0.39
CA VAL A 46 -6.93 -12.42 -1.66
C VAL A 46 -8.28 -11.71 -1.78
N PHE A 47 -9.37 -12.36 -1.35
CA PHE A 47 -10.70 -11.76 -1.35
C PHE A 47 -10.78 -10.52 -0.45
N PHE A 48 -10.29 -10.61 0.79
CA PHE A 48 -10.28 -9.47 1.70
C PHE A 48 -9.36 -8.35 1.21
N PHE A 49 -8.18 -8.68 0.67
CA PHE A 49 -7.28 -7.68 0.08
C PHE A 49 -7.96 -6.92 -1.07
N SER A 50 -8.59 -7.64 -2.01
CA SER A 50 -9.22 -7.01 -3.18
C SER A 50 -10.47 -6.19 -2.85
N THR A 51 -11.18 -6.50 -1.77
CA THR A 51 -12.42 -5.82 -1.38
C THR A 51 -12.19 -4.64 -0.44
N THR A 52 -11.08 -4.63 0.31
CA THR A 52 -10.79 -3.57 1.28
C THR A 52 -10.60 -2.21 0.62
N THR A 53 -9.85 -2.12 -0.48
CA THR A 53 -9.64 -0.85 -1.22
C THR A 53 -10.93 -0.23 -1.75
N PRO A 54 -11.80 -0.93 -2.51
CA PRO A 54 -13.06 -0.33 -2.98
C PRO A 54 -14.00 0.01 -1.83
N LEU A 55 -14.06 -0.79 -0.76
CA LEU A 55 -14.83 -0.45 0.44
C LEU A 55 -14.31 0.83 1.10
N GLY A 56 -12.99 0.99 1.22
CA GLY A 56 -12.37 2.20 1.74
C GLY A 56 -12.69 3.44 0.90
N ILE A 57 -12.65 3.33 -0.43
CA ILE A 57 -13.01 4.43 -1.34
C ILE A 57 -14.49 4.84 -1.15
N VAL A 58 -15.41 3.87 -1.09
CA VAL A 58 -16.84 4.13 -0.86
C VAL A 58 -17.07 4.79 0.49
N LEU A 59 -16.43 4.29 1.55
CA LEU A 59 -16.49 4.86 2.88
C LEU A 59 -15.96 6.29 2.91
N GLY A 60 -14.82 6.56 2.25
CA GLY A 60 -14.23 7.88 2.14
C GLY A 60 -15.13 8.87 1.41
N ILE A 61 -15.79 8.45 0.33
CA ILE A 61 -16.80 9.27 -0.37
C ILE A 61 -17.99 9.55 0.54
N ALA A 62 -18.49 8.54 1.28
CA ALA A 62 -19.61 8.73 2.19
C ALA A 62 -19.28 9.75 3.30
N LEU A 63 -18.10 9.64 3.92
CA LEU A 63 -17.63 10.53 4.97
C LEU A 63 -17.29 11.94 4.47
N SER A 64 -16.92 12.09 3.19
CA SER A 64 -16.58 13.41 2.62
C SER A 64 -17.73 14.43 2.70
N ASN A 65 -18.98 13.98 2.79
CA ASN A 65 -20.15 14.86 2.94
C ASN A 65 -20.30 15.46 4.34
N VAL A 66 -19.68 14.85 5.36
CA VAL A 66 -19.77 15.26 6.77
C VAL A 66 -18.44 15.87 7.24
N TYR A 67 -17.39 15.73 6.44
CA TYR A 67 -16.07 16.27 6.70
C TYR A 67 -16.03 17.78 6.47
N SER A 68 -15.34 18.50 7.35
CA SER A 68 -15.11 19.95 7.24
C SER A 68 -13.63 20.24 7.55
N ASP A 69 -12.90 20.80 6.57
CA ASP A 69 -11.46 21.08 6.68
C ASP A 69 -11.10 22.07 7.80
N THR A 70 -12.07 22.85 8.29
CA THR A 70 -11.87 23.89 9.31
C THR A 70 -12.11 23.43 10.75
N ASN A 71 -12.64 22.22 10.97
CA ASN A 71 -12.97 21.75 12.31
C ASN A 71 -11.79 20.98 12.95
N SER A 72 -11.33 21.42 14.12
CA SER A 72 -10.23 20.78 14.85
C SER A 72 -10.48 19.30 15.16
N LYS A 73 -11.73 18.88 15.36
CA LYS A 73 -12.06 17.46 15.59
C LYS A 73 -11.82 16.60 14.35
N SER A 74 -12.17 17.10 13.15
CA SER A 74 -11.97 16.39 11.89
C SER A 74 -10.47 16.24 11.57
N LEU A 75 -9.69 17.29 11.80
CA LEU A 75 -8.23 17.26 11.64
C LEU A 75 -7.54 16.28 12.59
N ILE A 76 -7.98 16.21 13.85
CA ILE A 76 -7.45 15.22 14.82
C ILE A 76 -7.74 13.79 14.36
N VAL A 77 -8.98 13.52 13.92
CA VAL A 77 -9.38 12.19 13.44
C VAL A 77 -8.57 11.80 12.19
N GLU A 78 -8.45 12.72 11.22
CA GLU A 78 -7.63 12.49 10.03
C GLU A 78 -6.17 12.23 10.39
N GLY A 79 -5.59 13.03 11.29
CA GLY A 79 -4.21 12.84 11.76
C GLY A 79 -3.99 11.49 12.42
N VAL A 80 -4.93 11.03 13.26
CA VAL A 80 -4.86 9.71 13.90
C VAL A 80 -4.99 8.58 12.86
N LEU A 81 -5.96 8.68 11.95
CA LEU A 81 -6.15 7.69 10.90
C LEU A 81 -4.94 7.61 9.96
N ASN A 82 -4.35 8.75 9.61
CA ASN A 82 -3.14 8.81 8.80
C ASN A 82 -1.92 8.22 9.52
N ALA A 83 -1.76 8.49 10.83
CA ALA A 83 -0.68 7.90 11.62
C ALA A 83 -0.80 6.38 11.73
N ILE A 84 -2.02 5.87 11.96
CA ILE A 84 -2.30 4.42 11.97
C ILE A 84 -1.99 3.82 10.59
N SER A 85 -2.44 4.46 9.51
CA SER A 85 -2.21 4.01 8.15
C SER A 85 -0.71 3.96 7.81
N ALA A 86 0.05 5.02 8.12
CA ALA A 86 1.50 5.06 7.93
C ALA A 86 2.24 3.98 8.75
N GLY A 87 1.79 3.72 9.98
CA GLY A 87 2.35 2.66 10.82
C GLY A 87 2.12 1.26 10.23
N LEU A 88 0.89 0.98 9.77
CA LEU A 88 0.56 -0.27 9.11
C LEU A 88 1.37 -0.44 7.81
N LEU A 89 1.44 0.59 6.95
CA LEU A 89 2.22 0.54 5.72
C LEU A 89 3.71 0.22 5.98
N ASN A 90 4.31 0.83 7.00
CA ASN A 90 5.68 0.50 7.40
C ASN A 90 5.82 -0.95 7.92
N TYR A 91 4.86 -1.43 8.71
CA TYR A 91 4.85 -2.82 9.17
C TYR A 91 4.75 -3.80 7.99
N MET A 92 3.83 -3.57 7.06
CA MET A 92 3.64 -4.40 5.87
C MET A 92 4.92 -4.41 5.02
N ALA A 93 5.50 -3.24 4.76
CA ALA A 93 6.72 -3.14 3.95
C ALA A 93 7.91 -3.86 4.58
N LEU A 94 8.16 -3.64 5.88
CA LEU A 94 9.34 -4.19 6.56
C LEU A 94 9.17 -5.64 6.98
N VAL A 95 8.04 -5.98 7.60
CA VAL A 95 7.83 -7.26 8.28
C VAL A 95 7.19 -8.29 7.35
N GLU A 96 6.23 -7.91 6.51
CA GLU A 96 5.53 -8.88 5.65
C GLU A 96 6.16 -9.07 4.28
N LEU A 97 6.78 -8.03 3.73
CA LEU A 97 7.42 -8.09 2.41
C LEU A 97 8.94 -8.27 2.52
N LEU A 98 9.64 -7.36 3.19
CA LEU A 98 11.12 -7.39 3.22
C LEU A 98 11.68 -8.53 4.09
N ALA A 99 11.11 -8.80 5.27
CA ALA A 99 11.71 -9.77 6.18
C ALA A 99 11.77 -11.19 5.59
N PRO A 100 10.69 -11.76 4.98
CA PRO A 100 10.77 -13.07 4.36
C PRO A 100 11.81 -13.16 3.23
N ASP A 101 11.93 -12.10 2.42
CA ASP A 101 12.84 -12.08 1.26
C ASP A 101 14.32 -11.92 1.68
N PHE A 102 14.61 -11.09 2.69
CA PHE A 102 15.99 -10.81 3.13
C PHE A 102 16.52 -11.80 4.18
N MET A 103 15.65 -12.50 4.92
CA MET A 103 16.06 -13.51 5.90
C MET A 103 16.33 -14.88 5.27
N GLY A 104 16.05 -15.05 3.97
CA GLY A 104 16.39 -16.27 3.24
C GLY A 104 17.90 -16.52 3.14
N SER A 105 18.30 -17.78 3.32
CA SER A 105 19.72 -18.21 3.27
C SER A 105 20.43 -17.85 1.97
N LYS A 106 19.69 -17.74 0.86
CA LYS A 106 20.19 -17.33 -0.46
C LYS A 106 20.68 -15.88 -0.50
N ILE A 107 19.96 -14.95 0.13
CA ILE A 107 20.34 -13.54 0.16
C ILE A 107 21.44 -13.31 1.21
N GLN A 108 21.31 -13.89 2.40
CA GLN A 108 22.32 -13.77 3.46
C GLN A 108 23.66 -14.40 3.09
N GLY A 109 23.66 -15.47 2.29
CA GLY A 109 24.88 -16.16 1.85
C GLY A 109 25.70 -15.42 0.79
N SER A 110 25.20 -14.31 0.21
CA SER A 110 25.90 -13.57 -0.82
C SER A 110 25.72 -12.06 -0.68
N THR A 111 26.80 -11.38 -0.28
CA THR A 111 26.84 -9.91 -0.15
C THR A 111 26.49 -9.19 -1.46
N LYS A 112 26.78 -9.80 -2.62
CA LYS A 112 26.41 -9.27 -3.94
C LYS A 112 24.91 -9.28 -4.16
N ILE A 113 24.23 -10.39 -3.81
CA ILE A 113 22.77 -10.52 -3.95
C ILE A 113 22.07 -9.60 -2.96
N MET A 114 22.57 -9.51 -1.72
CA MET A 114 22.05 -8.59 -0.71
C MET A 114 22.16 -7.12 -1.15
N ALA A 115 23.30 -6.71 -1.70
CA ALA A 115 23.48 -5.35 -2.23
C ALA A 115 22.53 -5.06 -3.40
N LEU A 116 22.37 -6.00 -4.34
CA LEU A 116 21.42 -5.86 -5.45
C LEU A 116 19.97 -5.76 -4.96
N ALA A 117 19.58 -6.55 -3.96
CA ALA A 117 18.26 -6.49 -3.36
C ALA A 117 18.00 -5.13 -2.69
N PHE A 118 18.97 -4.58 -1.95
CA PHE A 118 18.88 -3.23 -1.38
C PHE A 118 18.72 -2.15 -2.46
N VAL A 119 19.50 -2.22 -3.54
CA VAL A 119 19.36 -1.29 -4.67
C VAL A 119 17.98 -1.41 -5.31
N ALA A 120 17.46 -2.63 -5.48
CA ALA A 120 16.11 -2.85 -6.02
C ALA A 120 15.02 -2.25 -5.10
N VAL A 121 15.14 -2.41 -3.78
CA VAL A 121 14.22 -1.79 -2.80
C VAL A 121 14.27 -0.26 -2.88
N LEU A 122 15.47 0.33 -2.96
CA LEU A 122 15.64 1.78 -3.09
C LEU A 122 15.09 2.31 -4.41
N LEU A 123 15.28 1.59 -5.51
CA LEU A 123 14.69 1.94 -6.81
C LEU A 123 13.16 1.86 -6.76
N GLY A 124 12.60 0.83 -6.11
CA GLY A 124 11.16 0.71 -5.87
C GLY A 124 10.62 1.89 -5.06
N ALA A 125 11.24 2.18 -3.91
CA ALA A 125 10.87 3.33 -3.07
C ALA A 125 10.98 4.67 -3.82
N GLY A 126 12.03 4.85 -4.63
CA GLY A 126 12.20 6.01 -5.50
C GLY A 126 11.08 6.11 -6.54
N GLY A 127 10.71 5.00 -7.18
CA GLY A 127 9.58 4.92 -8.11
C GLY A 127 8.25 5.31 -7.45
N MET A 128 7.99 4.78 -6.25
CA MET A 128 6.80 5.14 -5.47
C MET A 128 6.79 6.64 -5.10
N SER A 129 7.95 7.21 -4.76
CA SER A 129 8.07 8.65 -4.48
C SER A 129 7.77 9.52 -5.70
N VAL A 130 8.15 9.09 -6.91
CA VAL A 130 7.83 9.82 -8.15
C VAL A 130 6.33 9.75 -8.46
N MET A 131 5.68 8.59 -8.22
CA MET A 131 4.23 8.48 -8.37
C MET A 131 3.47 9.42 -7.43
N ALA A 132 4.01 9.69 -6.23
CA ALA A 132 3.40 10.60 -5.27
C ALA A 132 3.34 12.07 -5.73
N ILE A 133 4.09 12.45 -6.77
CA ILE A 133 4.02 13.80 -7.35
C ILE A 133 2.71 14.01 -8.14
N TRP A 134 2.15 12.92 -8.65
CA TRP A 134 0.98 12.92 -9.55
C TRP A 134 -0.29 12.36 -8.89
N ALA A 135 -0.16 11.82 -7.69
CA ALA A 135 -1.26 11.48 -6.79
C ALA A 135 -1.71 12.74 -6.05
#